data_AF-A0A7X6X613-F1
#
_entry.id   AF-A0A7X6X613-F1
#
_cell.length_a   1.000
_cell.length_b   1.000
_cell.length_c   1.000
_cell.angle_alpha   90.00
_cell.angle_beta   90.00
_cell.angle_gamma   90.00
#
_symmetry.space_group_name_H-M   'P 1'
#
loop_
_entity.id
_entity.type
_entity.pdbx_description
1 polymer ?
#
loop_
_entity_poly.entity_id
_entity_poly.type
_entity_poly.pdbx_seq_one_letter_code
_entity_poly.pdbx_strand_id
1 'polypeptide(L)'
;EKGKRHPTIGNNVVISTGAKVLGNITIGNNVKVGAGSVVLRSVPDNCTVVGVPGKVVVRNGKNIAQTDLSEIDLRHDQVPDPVAEMILCLQRNIERLERRIEDLEGQLQHGNRHS
;
A
#
# COMPACT_ATOMS: atom_id res chain seq x y z
N GLU A 1 -32.76 -14.27 3.97
CA GLU A 1 -31.47 -14.91 4.31
C GLU A 1 -30.99 -14.43 5.68
N LYS A 2 -30.81 -15.32 6.66
CA LYS A 2 -30.26 -15.00 8.00
C LYS A 2 -28.94 -15.74 8.18
N GLY A 3 -27.90 -15.33 7.45
CA GLY A 3 -26.54 -15.85 7.63
C GLY A 3 -25.83 -15.18 8.82
N LYS A 4 -24.82 -15.85 9.39
CA LYS A 4 -23.94 -15.27 10.43
C LYS A 4 -23.35 -13.94 9.92
N ARG A 5 -23.38 -12.89 10.76
CA ARG A 5 -22.84 -11.55 10.45
C ARG A 5 -21.74 -11.11 11.42
N HIS A 6 -21.23 -12.04 12.22
CA HIS A 6 -20.18 -11.80 13.19
C HIS A 6 -19.06 -12.83 12.98
N PRO A 7 -17.82 -12.48 13.34
CA PRO A 7 -16.72 -13.44 13.29
C PRO A 7 -16.89 -14.54 14.35
N THR A 8 -16.20 -15.65 14.12
CA THR A 8 -16.02 -16.74 15.08
C THR A 8 -14.56 -16.73 15.54
N ILE A 9 -14.33 -16.73 16.84
CA ILE A 9 -12.98 -16.66 17.44
C ILE A 9 -12.67 -18.00 18.11
N GLY A 10 -11.52 -18.58 17.80
CA GLY A 10 -11.00 -19.79 18.41
C GLY A 10 -10.40 -19.55 19.80
N ASN A 11 -9.68 -20.56 20.31
CA ASN A 11 -9.08 -20.53 21.64
C ASN A 11 -7.71 -19.84 21.64
N ASN A 12 -7.34 -19.22 22.77
CA ASN A 12 -6.04 -18.56 22.97
C ASN A 12 -5.73 -17.49 21.91
N VAL A 13 -6.75 -16.77 21.45
CA VAL A 13 -6.59 -15.69 20.49
C VAL A 13 -6.29 -14.38 21.22
N VAL A 14 -5.25 -13.68 20.78
CA VAL A 14 -4.89 -12.35 21.29
C VAL A 14 -5.31 -11.32 20.25
N ILE A 15 -6.24 -10.44 20.60
CA ILE A 15 -6.65 -9.30 19.76
C ILE A 15 -6.13 -8.03 20.41
N SER A 16 -5.18 -7.37 19.76
CA SER A 16 -4.55 -6.15 20.27
C SER A 16 -5.46 -4.93 20.08
N THR A 17 -5.09 -3.82 20.73
CA THR A 17 -5.86 -2.57 20.71
C THR A 17 -6.10 -2.04 19.29
N GLY A 18 -7.31 -1.56 19.04
CA GLY A 18 -7.69 -0.97 17.75
C GLY A 18 -7.83 -1.96 16.58
N ALA A 19 -7.58 -3.26 16.79
CA ALA A 19 -7.82 -4.27 15.76
C ALA A 19 -9.33 -4.45 15.50
N LYS A 20 -9.69 -4.73 14.25
CA LYS A 20 -11.07 -4.98 13.82
C LYS A 20 -11.12 -6.30 13.05
N VAL A 21 -12.11 -7.13 13.36
CA VAL A 21 -12.37 -8.41 12.69
C VAL A 21 -13.78 -8.31 12.11
N LEU A 22 -13.89 -8.32 10.78
CA LEU A 22 -15.13 -7.99 10.09
C LEU A 22 -15.61 -9.15 9.23
N GLY A 23 -16.92 -9.37 9.22
CA GLY A 23 -17.58 -10.39 8.41
C GLY A 23 -17.74 -11.74 9.11
N ASN A 24 -18.35 -12.68 8.38
CA ASN A 24 -18.51 -14.08 8.80
C ASN A 24 -17.21 -14.86 8.56
N ILE A 25 -16.18 -14.53 9.32
CA ILE A 25 -14.86 -15.15 9.23
C ILE A 25 -14.51 -15.90 10.50
N THR A 26 -13.63 -16.89 10.38
CA THR A 26 -13.18 -17.70 11.51
C THR A 26 -11.71 -17.39 11.79
N ILE A 27 -11.41 -17.06 13.05
CA ILE A 27 -10.06 -16.96 13.57
C ILE A 27 -9.73 -18.27 14.29
N GLY A 28 -8.68 -18.95 13.86
CA GLY A 28 -8.20 -20.20 14.43
C GLY A 28 -7.65 -20.07 15.85
N ASN A 29 -7.13 -21.18 16.38
CA ASN A 29 -6.55 -21.24 17.73
C ASN A 29 -5.13 -20.66 17.77
N ASN A 30 -4.72 -20.12 18.92
CA ASN A 30 -3.38 -19.57 19.16
C ASN A 30 -2.99 -18.47 18.16
N VAL A 31 -3.98 -17.69 17.71
CA VAL A 31 -3.78 -16.59 16.75
C VAL A 31 -3.49 -15.28 17.47
N LYS A 32 -2.59 -14.46 16.93
CA LYS A 32 -2.30 -13.11 17.41
C LYS A 32 -2.68 -12.09 16.35
N VAL A 33 -3.57 -11.15 16.67
CA VAL A 33 -3.94 -10.03 15.81
C VAL A 33 -3.25 -8.77 16.34
N GLY A 34 -2.42 -8.16 15.50
CA GLY A 34 -1.66 -6.95 15.82
C GLY A 34 -2.54 -5.72 16.01
N ALA A 35 -2.00 -4.70 16.69
CA ALA A 35 -2.74 -3.47 16.95
C ALA A 35 -3.13 -2.77 15.65
N GLY A 36 -4.31 -2.13 15.62
CA GLY A 36 -4.83 -1.43 14.45
C GLY A 36 -5.11 -2.28 13.21
N SER A 37 -5.00 -3.62 13.28
CA SER A 37 -5.13 -4.49 12.11
C SER A 37 -6.60 -4.71 11.72
N VAL A 38 -6.89 -4.84 10.42
CA VAL A 38 -8.26 -5.09 9.91
C VAL A 38 -8.33 -6.43 9.22
N VAL A 39 -8.91 -7.43 9.87
CA VAL A 39 -9.01 -8.80 9.37
C VAL A 39 -10.31 -8.98 8.60
N LEU A 40 -10.18 -9.31 7.31
CA LEU A 40 -11.29 -9.49 6.37
C LEU A 40 -11.44 -10.95 5.89
N ARG A 41 -10.51 -11.84 6.25
CA ARG A 41 -10.46 -13.24 5.82
C ARG A 41 -10.21 -14.15 7.01
N SER A 42 -10.69 -15.40 6.93
CA SER A 42 -10.44 -16.41 7.97
C SER A 42 -8.95 -16.68 8.14
N VAL A 43 -8.53 -16.91 9.38
CA VAL A 43 -7.12 -17.06 9.77
C VAL A 43 -6.92 -18.46 10.35
N PRO A 44 -5.94 -19.24 9.87
CA PRO A 44 -5.67 -20.57 10.40
C PRO A 44 -4.96 -20.52 11.76
N ASP A 45 -4.92 -21.67 12.44
CA ASP A 45 -4.29 -21.82 13.76
C ASP A 45 -2.80 -21.43 13.75
N ASN A 46 -2.29 -21.03 14.92
CA ASN A 46 -0.89 -20.69 15.20
C ASN A 46 -0.31 -19.59 14.28
N CYS A 47 -1.13 -18.60 13.96
CA CYS A 47 -0.78 -17.51 13.04
C CYS A 47 -0.71 -16.14 13.71
N THR A 48 0.06 -15.22 13.14
CA THR A 48 0.03 -13.79 13.52
C THR A 48 -0.42 -12.96 12.34
N VAL A 49 -1.39 -12.06 12.55
CA VAL A 49 -1.98 -11.19 11.53
C VAL A 49 -1.69 -9.75 11.86
N VAL A 50 -1.21 -8.98 10.89
CA VAL A 50 -0.93 -7.54 11.04
C VAL A 50 -1.34 -6.76 9.79
N GLY A 51 -1.62 -5.46 9.95
CA GLY A 51 -1.83 -4.52 8.85
C GLY A 51 -3.30 -4.26 8.49
N VAL A 52 -3.51 -3.33 7.56
CA VAL A 52 -4.81 -2.95 6.99
C VAL A 52 -4.66 -2.90 5.46
N PRO A 53 -5.22 -3.85 4.70
CA PRO A 53 -5.90 -5.06 5.17
C PRO A 53 -4.93 -6.04 5.87
N GLY A 54 -5.44 -6.77 6.86
CA GLY A 54 -4.65 -7.68 7.70
C GLY A 54 -4.15 -8.90 6.93
N LYS A 55 -2.84 -9.15 6.98
CA LYS A 55 -2.17 -10.29 6.33
C LYS A 55 -1.46 -11.16 7.37
N VAL A 56 -1.39 -12.46 7.11
CA VAL A 56 -0.68 -13.42 7.98
C VAL A 56 0.82 -13.26 7.76
N VAL A 57 1.58 -12.94 8.80
CA VAL A 57 3.04 -12.71 8.74
C VAL A 57 3.85 -13.82 9.42
N VAL A 58 3.23 -14.55 10.34
CA VAL A 58 3.88 -15.68 11.04
C VAL A 58 2.93 -16.85 10.99
N ARG A 59 3.46 -18.05 10.71
CA ARG A 59 2.75 -19.32 10.79
C ARG A 59 3.63 -20.36 11.45
N ASN A 60 3.11 -21.04 12.48
CA ASN A 60 3.85 -22.06 13.25
C ASN A 60 5.23 -21.58 13.74
N GLY A 61 5.31 -20.32 14.19
CA GLY A 61 6.57 -19.73 14.68
C GLY A 61 7.59 -19.36 13.60
N LYS A 62 7.29 -19.60 12.32
CA LYS A 62 8.12 -19.18 11.18
C LYS A 62 7.56 -17.90 10.58
N ASN A 63 8.42 -16.91 10.33
CA ASN A 63 8.05 -15.71 9.61
C ASN A 63 7.84 -16.09 8.14
N ILE A 64 6.60 -15.98 7.66
CA ILE A 64 6.21 -16.32 6.28
C ILE A 64 6.08 -15.08 5.40
N ALA A 65 6.35 -13.88 5.93
CA ALA A 65 6.32 -12.64 5.15
C ALA A 65 7.34 -12.64 4.00
N GLN A 66 8.32 -13.55 4.01
CA GLN A 66 9.30 -13.74 2.93
C GLN A 66 8.85 -14.71 1.84
N THR A 67 7.82 -15.55 2.05
CA THR A 67 7.44 -16.60 1.08
C THR A 67 6.31 -16.16 0.15
N ASP A 68 5.39 -15.30 0.62
CA ASP A 68 4.29 -14.72 -0.17
C ASP A 68 4.60 -13.29 -0.67
N LEU A 69 5.87 -13.00 -1.00
CA LEU A 69 6.26 -11.70 -1.58
C LEU A 69 5.68 -11.44 -2.98
N SER A 70 5.03 -12.43 -3.62
CA SER A 70 4.38 -12.25 -4.92
C SER A 70 2.93 -11.73 -4.84
N GLU A 71 2.24 -11.87 -3.71
CA GLU A 71 0.83 -11.43 -3.56
C GLU A 71 0.58 -10.50 -2.37
N ILE A 72 1.62 -10.23 -1.59
CA ILE A 72 1.60 -9.10 -0.67
C ILE A 72 1.77 -7.83 -1.53
N ASP A 73 0.66 -7.36 -2.11
CA ASP A 73 0.58 -5.98 -2.55
C ASP A 73 0.55 -5.09 -1.29
N LEU A 74 1.74 -4.90 -0.72
CA LEU A 74 2.11 -3.84 0.23
C LEU A 74 3.10 -2.90 -0.46
N ARG A 75 3.11 -2.89 -1.80
CA ARG A 75 3.99 -2.02 -2.55
C ARG A 75 3.43 -0.60 -2.63
N HIS A 76 3.51 0.14 -1.51
CA HIS A 76 3.41 1.61 -1.57
C HIS A 76 4.64 2.25 -2.21
N ASP A 77 5.68 1.47 -2.57
CA ASP A 77 6.73 1.86 -3.51
C ASP A 77 6.25 1.87 -4.97
N GLN A 78 5.03 1.41 -5.27
CA GLN A 78 4.45 1.44 -6.62
C GLN A 78 3.12 2.21 -6.75
N VAL A 79 2.64 2.85 -5.67
CA VAL A 79 1.72 3.97 -5.87
C VAL A 79 2.62 5.16 -6.15
N PRO A 80 2.60 5.75 -7.35
CA PRO A 80 3.40 6.92 -7.65
C PRO A 80 3.10 7.96 -6.57
N ASP A 81 4.11 8.36 -5.80
CA ASP A 81 3.93 9.41 -4.80
C ASP A 81 3.27 10.59 -5.53
N PRO A 82 2.03 10.98 -5.18
CA PRO A 82 1.31 12.01 -5.92
C PRO A 82 2.06 13.33 -5.91
N VAL A 83 2.93 13.55 -4.92
CA VAL A 83 3.86 14.69 -4.87
C VAL A 83 5.03 14.48 -5.83
N ALA A 84 5.63 13.28 -5.88
CA ALA A 84 6.69 12.98 -6.84
C ALA A 84 6.23 13.03 -8.30
N GLU A 85 5.02 12.54 -8.61
CA GLU A 85 4.40 12.69 -9.94
C GLU A 85 4.17 14.15 -10.30
N MET A 86 3.71 14.94 -9.33
CA MET A 86 3.56 16.39 -9.51
C MET A 86 4.92 17.04 -9.80
N ILE A 87 5.98 16.65 -9.07
CA ILE A 87 7.35 17.16 -9.26
C ILE A 87 7.88 16.79 -10.66
N LEU A 88 7.69 15.54 -11.10
CA LEU A 88 8.13 15.08 -12.43
C LEU A 88 7.35 15.78 -13.57
N CYS A 89 6.07 16.06 -13.35
CA CYS A 89 5.24 16.84 -14.27
C CYS A 89 5.71 18.30 -14.35
N LEU A 90 6.04 18.89 -13.20
CA LEU A 90 6.60 20.24 -13.11
C LEU A 90 7.97 20.32 -13.81
N GLN A 91 8.86 19.33 -13.62
CA GLN A 91 10.15 19.27 -14.32
C GLN A 91 9.97 19.22 -15.85
N ARG A 92 9.07 18.37 -16.36
CA ARG A 92 8.76 18.31 -17.80
C ARG A 92 8.23 19.64 -18.34
N ASN A 93 7.44 20.36 -17.55
CA ASN A 93 6.96 21.68 -17.93
C ASN A 93 8.09 22.72 -17.96
N ILE A 94 9.00 22.68 -16.98
CA ILE A 94 10.17 23.56 -16.92
C ILE A 94 11.05 23.36 -18.16
N GLU A 95 11.43 22.12 -18.49
CA GLU A 95 12.25 21.83 -19.68
C GLU A 95 11.58 22.26 -21.00
N ARG A 96 10.25 22.20 -21.06
CA ARG A 96 9.50 22.66 -22.23
C ARG A 96 9.51 24.19 -22.34
N LEU A 97 9.40 24.87 -21.20
CA LEU A 97 9.46 26.33 -21.15
C LEU A 97 10.86 26.84 -21.47
N GLU A 98 11.90 26.21 -20.93
CA GLU A 98 13.30 26.52 -21.21
C GLU A 98 13.60 26.39 -22.71
N ARG A 99 13.21 25.28 -23.36
CA ARG A 99 13.36 25.12 -24.82
C ARG A 99 12.65 26.20 -25.63
N ARG A 100 11.44 26.60 -25.20
CA ARG A 100 10.72 27.70 -25.87
C ARG A 100 11.42 29.04 -25.69
N ILE A 101 12.03 29.28 -24.52
CA ILE A 101 12.82 30.48 -24.27
C ILE A 101 14.05 30.48 -25.19
N GLU A 102 14.78 29.37 -25.27
CA GLU A 102 15.96 29.24 -26.15
C GLU A 102 15.61 29.47 -27.62
N ASP A 103 14.53 28.88 -28.13
CA ASP A 103 14.09 29.08 -29.52
C ASP A 103 13.73 30.54 -29.80
N LEU A 104 13.01 31.19 -28.87
CA LEU A 104 12.60 32.58 -29.00
C LEU A 104 13.79 33.54 -28.91
N GLU A 105 14.71 33.30 -27.97
CA GLU A 105 15.97 34.05 -27.86
C GLU A 105 16.83 33.86 -29.11
N GLY A 106 16.88 32.65 -29.66
CA GLY A 106 17.53 32.36 -30.93
C GLY A 106 16.93 33.16 -32.09
N GLN A 107 15.60 33.20 -32.20
CA GLN A 107 14.91 33.98 -33.24
C GLN A 107 15.16 35.49 -33.10
N LEU A 108 15.17 36.01 -31.87
CA LEU A 108 15.51 37.41 -31.59
C LEU A 108 16.96 37.74 -31.97
N GLN A 109 17.92 36.84 -31.70
CA GLN A 109 19.33 37.02 -32.08
C GLN A 109 19.59 36.92 -33.60
N HIS A 110 18.75 36.22 -34.35
CA HIS A 110 18.85 36.15 -35.82
C HIS A 110 18.11 37.32 -36.49
N GLY A 111 16.98 37.77 -35.93
CA GLY A 111 16.28 38.97 -36.40
C GLY A 111 17.11 40.24 -36.24
N ASN A 112 17.90 40.35 -35.17
CA ASN A 112 18.73 41.53 -34.89
C ASN A 112 20.07 41.59 -35.65
N ARG A 113 20.41 40.55 -36.44
CA ARG A 113 21.60 40.51 -37.30
C ARG A 113 21.32 40.84 -38.77
N HIS A 114 20.04 41.02 -39.12
CA HIS A 114 19.58 41.35 -40.48
C HIS A 114 18.93 42.74 -40.60
N SER A 115 19.09 43.61 -39.59
CA SER A 115 18.84 45.06 -39.66
C SER A 115 20.15 45.81 -39.45
#